data_AF-A0A8J8DII8-F1
#
_entry.id   AF-A0A8J8DII8-F1
#
_cell.length_a   1.000
_cell.length_b   1.000
_cell.length_c   1.000
_cell.angle_alpha   90.00
_cell.angle_beta   90.00
_cell.angle_gamma   90.00
#
_symmetry.space_group_name_H-M   'P 1'
#
loop_
_entity.id
_entity.type
_entity.pdbx_description
1 polymer ?
#
loop_
_entity_poly.entity_id
_entity_poly.type
_entity_poly.pdbx_seq_one_letter_code
_entity_poly.pdbx_strand_id
1 'polypeptide(L)'
;MISLASDNLLGTVFGIYLARAKDEEIRKRKVASGGAVTALLTYALEKGIVDGVVTAKRIKGFEGQAIVAHNKEELLEAAGNKWSIVPFAARMKAKIEEEDLKRVALVCLPCQAQFFGQMRDFPLLETDFGERIKYIISLFCMGTFAFEAFLNYLRMKYGIKAEQIKDIVLKKDFLEIVYNDTTLALPIEEVYSYLQTGCLVCTDYTGTWSDISAGFVESEPGWTVLIARNPRAEELIKNAEKEGYLELKDGSHVIGEVLKKARDKLARAQQNMMYLL
;
A
#
# COMPACT_ATOMS: atom_id res chain seq x y z
N MET A 1 -23.40 8.02 -12.30
CA MET A 1 -22.22 8.42 -13.07
C MET A 1 -22.02 9.92 -12.91
N ILE A 2 -21.08 10.35 -12.08
CA ILE A 2 -20.60 11.73 -12.11
C ILE A 2 -19.29 11.70 -12.87
N SER A 3 -19.34 12.19 -14.10
CA SER A 3 -18.19 12.44 -14.96
C SER A 3 -17.81 13.91 -14.82
N LEU A 4 -16.58 14.19 -14.41
CA LEU A 4 -15.87 15.39 -14.85
C LEU A 4 -14.42 15.01 -15.17
N ALA A 5 -14.12 15.06 -16.47
CA ALA A 5 -12.77 15.05 -17.02
C ALA A 5 -11.98 16.26 -16.48
N SER A 6 -10.67 16.06 -16.27
CA SER A 6 -9.67 16.90 -15.58
C SER A 6 -9.52 16.75 -14.06
N ASP A 7 -10.50 16.21 -13.33
CA ASP A 7 -10.47 16.09 -11.85
C ASP A 7 -10.35 14.64 -11.32
N ASN A 8 -10.18 13.65 -12.21
CA ASN A 8 -10.21 12.24 -11.82
C ASN A 8 -8.87 11.72 -11.24
N LEU A 9 -8.28 12.46 -10.29
CA LEU A 9 -7.03 12.07 -9.60
C LEU A 9 -7.14 10.77 -8.83
N LEU A 10 -8.36 10.37 -8.49
CA LEU A 10 -8.63 9.14 -7.77
C LEU A 10 -9.05 8.00 -8.69
N GLY A 11 -9.18 8.19 -10.00
CA GLY A 11 -9.68 7.16 -10.91
C GLY A 11 -11.11 6.72 -10.59
N THR A 12 -11.50 5.54 -11.05
CA THR A 12 -12.85 5.01 -10.78
C THR A 12 -13.05 4.76 -9.28
N VAL A 13 -14.12 5.33 -8.73
CA VAL A 13 -14.57 5.15 -7.35
C VAL A 13 -15.98 4.57 -7.38
N PHE A 14 -16.13 3.36 -6.85
CA PHE A 14 -17.40 2.67 -6.68
C PHE A 14 -17.99 2.90 -5.28
N GLY A 15 -17.14 2.89 -4.25
CA GLY A 15 -17.52 3.13 -2.87
C GLY A 15 -16.33 3.58 -2.02
N ILE A 16 -16.60 4.36 -0.96
CA ILE A 16 -15.58 4.84 -0.01
C ILE A 16 -16.03 4.49 1.40
N TYR A 17 -15.17 3.78 2.13
CA TYR A 17 -15.46 3.28 3.47
C TYR A 17 -14.36 3.64 4.44
N LEU A 18 -14.75 3.96 5.67
CA LEU A 18 -13.87 3.81 6.81
C LEU A 18 -14.06 2.40 7.36
N ALA A 19 -12.98 1.63 7.36
CA ALA A 19 -12.97 0.22 7.76
C ALA A 19 -11.99 -0.05 8.90
N ARG A 20 -12.37 -0.94 9.80
CA ARG A 20 -11.52 -1.41 10.89
C ARG A 20 -11.73 -2.91 11.11
N ALA A 21 -10.66 -3.62 11.45
CA ALA A 21 -10.73 -5.02 11.84
C ALA A 21 -11.53 -5.18 13.14
N LYS A 22 -12.47 -6.14 13.20
CA LYS A 22 -13.13 -6.50 14.47
C LYS A 22 -12.17 -7.27 15.39
N ASP A 23 -11.28 -8.05 14.80
CA ASP A 23 -10.23 -8.78 15.52
C ASP A 23 -9.26 -7.83 16.24
N GLU A 24 -9.12 -8.01 17.56
CA GLU A 24 -8.26 -7.17 18.40
C GLU A 24 -6.77 -7.41 18.14
N GLU A 25 -6.35 -8.62 17.79
CA GLU A 25 -4.95 -8.94 17.51
C GLU A 25 -4.46 -8.19 16.27
N ILE A 26 -5.32 -8.09 15.26
CA ILE A 26 -5.05 -7.29 14.06
C ILE A 26 -4.92 -5.80 14.44
N ARG A 27 -5.82 -5.28 15.29
CA ARG A 27 -5.78 -3.87 15.73
C ARG A 27 -4.54 -3.52 16.55
N LYS A 28 -4.08 -4.43 17.43
CA LYS A 28 -2.95 -4.17 18.34
C LYS A 28 -1.61 -3.96 17.62
N ARG A 29 -1.45 -4.46 16.39
CA ARG A 29 -0.19 -4.33 15.64
C ARG A 29 0.10 -2.92 15.14
N LYS A 30 -0.92 -2.09 14.92
CA LYS A 30 -0.80 -0.83 14.18
C LYS A 30 -1.74 0.24 14.75
N VAL A 31 -1.16 1.29 15.33
CA VAL A 31 -1.93 2.40 15.93
C VAL A 31 -2.46 3.42 14.91
N ALA A 32 -1.82 3.54 13.74
CA ALA A 32 -2.14 4.59 12.76
C ALA A 32 -3.27 4.23 11.77
N SER A 33 -3.71 2.96 11.70
CA SER A 33 -4.73 2.49 10.76
C SER A 33 -5.61 1.44 11.40
N GLY A 34 -6.77 1.14 10.82
CA GLY A 34 -7.72 0.16 11.37
C GLY A 34 -7.42 -1.32 11.11
N GLY A 35 -6.32 -1.67 10.43
CA GLY A 35 -5.98 -3.08 10.13
C GLY A 35 -6.93 -3.73 9.12
N ALA A 36 -7.70 -2.94 8.37
CA ALA A 36 -8.76 -3.47 7.50
C ALA A 36 -8.23 -4.32 6.35
N VAL A 37 -7.07 -3.99 5.79
CA VAL A 37 -6.44 -4.77 4.71
C VAL A 37 -6.13 -6.19 5.19
N THR A 38 -5.52 -6.33 6.36
CA THR A 38 -5.23 -7.64 6.95
C THR A 38 -6.51 -8.42 7.21
N ALA A 39 -7.52 -7.81 7.85
CA ALA A 39 -8.79 -8.49 8.12
C ALA A 39 -9.54 -8.91 6.85
N LEU A 40 -9.54 -8.07 5.81
CA LEU A 40 -10.16 -8.38 4.51
C LEU A 40 -9.46 -9.55 3.81
N LEU A 41 -8.13 -9.63 3.91
CA LEU A 41 -7.34 -10.71 3.32
C LEU A 41 -7.43 -12.00 4.11
N THR A 42 -7.51 -11.91 5.45
CA THR A 42 -7.84 -13.06 6.31
C THR A 42 -9.19 -13.65 5.92
N TYR A 43 -10.21 -12.80 5.75
CA TYR A 43 -11.51 -13.21 5.24
C TYR A 43 -11.39 -13.93 3.88
N ALA A 44 -10.66 -13.33 2.93
CA ALA A 44 -10.52 -13.87 1.59
C ALA A 44 -9.82 -15.25 1.57
N LEU A 45 -8.80 -15.45 2.41
CA LEU A 45 -8.11 -16.73 2.57
C LEU A 45 -8.99 -17.78 3.24
N GLU A 46 -9.62 -17.46 4.38
CA GLU A 46 -10.44 -18.41 5.14
C GLU A 46 -11.70 -18.87 4.38
N LYS A 47 -12.22 -18.04 3.48
CA LYS A 47 -13.34 -18.41 2.59
C LYS A 47 -12.91 -19.04 1.27
N GLY A 48 -11.60 -19.23 1.06
CA GLY A 48 -11.06 -19.81 -0.18
C GLY A 48 -11.30 -18.94 -1.42
N ILE A 49 -11.60 -17.65 -1.24
CA ILE A 49 -11.78 -16.68 -2.33
C ILE A 49 -10.45 -16.48 -3.07
N VAL A 50 -9.35 -16.49 -2.31
CA VAL A 50 -7.97 -16.53 -2.80
C VAL A 50 -7.23 -17.70 -2.19
N ASP A 51 -6.24 -18.24 -2.90
CA ASP A 51 -5.37 -19.34 -2.44
C ASP A 51 -4.00 -18.86 -1.93
N GLY A 52 -3.69 -17.59 -2.13
CA GLY A 52 -2.52 -16.95 -1.53
C GLY A 52 -2.57 -15.42 -1.62
N VAL A 53 -1.91 -14.77 -0.68
CA VAL A 53 -1.72 -13.32 -0.68
C VAL A 53 -0.25 -13.02 -0.92
N VAL A 54 0.05 -12.34 -2.01
CA VAL A 54 1.42 -11.96 -2.35
C VAL A 54 1.68 -10.53 -1.92
N THR A 55 2.66 -10.37 -1.03
CA THR A 55 3.01 -9.07 -0.46
C THR A 55 4.51 -9.00 -0.20
N ALA A 56 5.01 -7.81 0.15
CA ALA A 56 6.37 -7.67 0.66
C ALA A 56 6.38 -7.85 2.18
N LYS A 57 7.48 -8.34 2.75
CA LYS A 57 7.74 -8.35 4.19
C LYS A 57 9.07 -7.66 4.42
N ARG A 58 9.16 -6.83 5.47
CA ARG A 58 10.43 -6.24 5.91
C ARG A 58 11.19 -7.26 6.73
N ILE A 59 12.46 -7.46 6.41
CA ILE A 59 13.34 -8.41 7.12
C ILE A 59 14.19 -7.66 8.14
N LYS A 60 14.96 -6.66 7.70
CA LYS A 60 15.87 -5.88 8.55
C LYS A 60 16.16 -4.52 7.94
N GLY A 61 16.21 -3.44 8.74
CA GLY A 61 16.48 -2.10 8.19
C GLY A 61 15.49 -1.77 7.06
N PHE A 62 15.96 -1.49 5.85
CA PHE A 62 15.09 -1.29 4.67
C PHE A 62 15.01 -2.52 3.74
N GLU A 63 15.61 -3.64 4.14
CA GLU A 63 15.58 -4.88 3.38
C GLU A 63 14.19 -5.50 3.43
N GLY A 64 13.69 -5.91 2.26
CA GLY A 64 12.42 -6.61 2.15
C GLY A 64 12.49 -7.79 1.21
N GLN A 65 11.51 -8.68 1.35
CA GLN A 65 11.37 -9.89 0.55
C GLN A 65 9.92 -10.03 0.07
N ALA A 66 9.70 -10.59 -1.12
CA ALA A 66 8.37 -11.03 -1.53
C ALA A 66 8.02 -12.33 -0.79
N ILE A 67 6.83 -12.38 -0.23
CA ILE A 67 6.30 -13.56 0.44
C ILE A 67 4.92 -13.89 -0.12
N VAL A 68 4.51 -15.14 0.08
CA VAL A 68 3.12 -15.57 -0.01
C VAL A 68 2.64 -15.82 1.41
N ALA A 69 1.46 -15.30 1.75
CA ALA A 69 0.77 -15.59 3.00
C ALA A 69 -0.49 -16.43 2.71
N HIS A 70 -0.67 -17.51 3.47
CA HIS A 70 -1.80 -18.45 3.35
C HIS A 70 -2.75 -18.40 4.55
N ASN A 71 -2.36 -17.71 5.62
CA ASN A 71 -3.16 -17.63 6.85
C ASN A 71 -3.02 -16.24 7.52
N LYS A 72 -3.81 -16.03 8.57
CA LYS A 72 -3.84 -14.80 9.36
C LYS A 72 -2.48 -14.51 9.98
N GLU A 73 -1.80 -15.52 10.50
CA GLU A 73 -0.53 -15.38 11.20
C GLU A 73 0.56 -14.85 10.26
N GLU A 74 0.71 -15.44 9.07
CA GLU A 74 1.64 -15.00 8.04
C GLU A 74 1.30 -13.60 7.51
N LEU A 75 0.01 -13.26 7.38
CA LEU A 75 -0.41 -11.91 7.05
C LEU A 75 -0.01 -10.89 8.14
N LEU A 76 -0.15 -11.25 9.41
CA LEU A 76 0.25 -10.42 10.54
C LEU A 76 1.76 -10.19 10.59
N GLU A 77 2.56 -11.16 10.17
CA GLU A 77 4.01 -10.99 10.07
C GLU A 77 4.44 -10.03 8.94
N ALA A 78 3.63 -9.88 7.90
CA ALA A 78 3.86 -8.94 6.81
C ALA A 78 3.16 -7.59 6.98
N ALA A 79 2.24 -7.50 7.94
CA ALA A 79 1.58 -6.25 8.30
C ALA A 79 2.61 -5.28 8.89
N GLY A 80 2.63 -4.04 8.42
CA GLY A 80 3.77 -3.20 8.76
C GLY A 80 4.02 -2.08 7.78
N ASN A 81 4.78 -1.09 8.26
CA ASN A 81 5.41 -0.11 7.39
C ASN A 81 6.65 -0.78 6.85
N LYS A 82 6.59 -1.18 5.58
CA LYS A 82 7.63 -2.04 5.01
C LYS A 82 8.87 -1.25 4.66
N TRP A 83 8.69 -0.02 4.13
CA TRP A 83 9.75 0.86 3.63
C TRP A 83 10.88 0.05 3.01
N SER A 84 10.53 -0.78 2.03
CA SER A 84 11.47 -1.68 1.38
C SER A 84 11.19 -1.71 -0.12
N ILE A 85 12.22 -2.04 -0.88
CA ILE A 85 12.15 -2.17 -2.33
C ILE A 85 12.46 -3.62 -2.61
N VAL A 86 11.42 -4.31 -3.03
CA VAL A 86 11.53 -5.66 -3.60
C VAL A 86 11.41 -5.49 -5.11
N PRO A 87 12.19 -6.23 -5.93
CA PRO A 87 11.97 -6.33 -7.38
C PRO A 87 10.61 -6.97 -7.65
N PHE A 88 9.57 -6.16 -7.50
CA PHE A 88 8.27 -6.64 -7.06
C PHE A 88 7.59 -7.48 -8.15
N ALA A 89 7.61 -7.01 -9.40
CA ALA A 89 7.10 -7.75 -10.55
C ALA A 89 7.74 -9.14 -10.69
N ALA A 90 9.07 -9.19 -10.82
CA ALA A 90 9.79 -10.45 -11.05
C ALA A 90 9.68 -11.43 -9.87
N ARG A 91 9.79 -10.92 -8.63
CA ARG A 91 9.76 -11.77 -7.43
C ARG A 91 8.36 -12.25 -7.11
N MET A 92 7.33 -11.43 -7.32
CA MET A 92 5.95 -11.88 -7.11
C MET A 92 5.50 -12.86 -8.17
N LYS A 93 5.85 -12.63 -9.45
CA LYS A 93 5.61 -13.61 -10.51
C LYS A 93 6.23 -14.96 -10.17
N ALA A 94 7.53 -14.97 -9.84
CA ALA A 94 8.23 -16.19 -9.45
C ALA A 94 7.54 -16.90 -8.26
N LYS A 95 7.13 -16.17 -7.21
CA LYS A 95 6.44 -16.76 -6.06
C LYS A 95 5.10 -17.40 -6.42
N ILE A 96 4.32 -16.75 -7.27
CA ILE A 96 3.03 -17.27 -7.74
C ILE A 96 3.20 -18.56 -8.53
N GLU A 97 4.25 -18.62 -9.37
CA GLU A 97 4.57 -19.79 -10.19
C GLU A 97 5.19 -20.93 -9.37
N GLU A 98 6.11 -20.62 -8.45
CA GLU A 98 6.79 -21.58 -7.56
C GLU A 98 5.79 -22.37 -6.70
N GLU A 99 4.73 -21.71 -6.23
CA GLU A 99 3.70 -22.29 -5.37
C GLU A 99 2.42 -22.71 -6.13
N ASP A 100 2.44 -22.60 -7.46
CA ASP A 100 1.32 -22.87 -8.37
C ASP A 100 -0.04 -22.24 -7.97
N LEU A 101 0.00 -21.02 -7.45
CA LEU A 101 -1.20 -20.32 -7.00
C LEU A 101 -2.11 -19.95 -8.18
N LYS A 102 -3.42 -20.11 -8.03
CA LYS A 102 -4.41 -19.90 -9.10
C LYS A 102 -5.26 -18.65 -8.90
N ARG A 103 -5.42 -18.18 -7.67
CA ARG A 103 -6.31 -17.07 -7.31
C ARG A 103 -5.64 -16.21 -6.25
N VAL A 104 -4.74 -15.33 -6.66
CA VAL A 104 -3.97 -14.52 -5.70
C VAL A 104 -4.59 -13.15 -5.46
N ALA A 105 -4.44 -12.67 -4.22
CA ALA A 105 -4.55 -11.25 -3.92
C ALA A 105 -3.15 -10.63 -3.83
N LEU A 106 -2.95 -9.49 -4.50
CA LEU A 106 -1.71 -8.73 -4.42
C LEU A 106 -1.89 -7.54 -3.47
N VAL A 107 -0.96 -7.34 -2.54
CA VAL A 107 -0.89 -6.12 -1.73
C VAL A 107 0.34 -5.33 -2.13
N CYS A 108 0.13 -4.19 -2.78
CA CYS A 108 1.17 -3.49 -3.51
C CYS A 108 1.05 -1.95 -3.40
N LEU A 109 1.99 -1.22 -3.98
CA LEU A 109 1.97 0.24 -4.11
C LEU A 109 1.38 0.66 -5.48
N PRO A 110 1.01 1.95 -5.67
CA PRO A 110 0.30 2.39 -6.88
C PRO A 110 0.99 2.04 -8.20
N CYS A 111 2.32 2.22 -8.29
CA CYS A 111 3.09 1.87 -9.50
C CYS A 111 3.09 0.35 -9.78
N GLN A 112 3.04 -0.47 -8.74
CA GLN A 112 2.96 -1.92 -8.87
C GLN A 112 1.53 -2.33 -9.25
N ALA A 113 0.51 -1.72 -8.65
CA ALA A 113 -0.88 -1.92 -9.04
C ALA A 113 -1.10 -1.59 -10.52
N GLN A 114 -0.49 -0.50 -11.02
CA GLN A 114 -0.49 -0.16 -12.44
C GLN A 114 0.12 -1.29 -13.29
N PHE A 115 1.30 -1.78 -12.91
CA PHE A 115 1.96 -2.88 -13.62
C PHE A 115 1.10 -4.15 -13.68
N PHE A 116 0.61 -4.64 -12.53
CA PHE A 116 -0.21 -5.87 -12.50
C PHE A 116 -1.59 -5.69 -13.10
N GLY A 117 -2.21 -4.52 -12.92
CA GLY A 117 -3.48 -4.19 -13.53
C GLY A 117 -3.37 -4.23 -15.05
N GLN A 118 -2.31 -3.64 -15.61
CA GLN A 118 -2.03 -3.71 -17.04
C GLN A 118 -1.77 -5.13 -17.52
N MET A 119 -0.97 -5.93 -16.78
CA MET A 119 -0.74 -7.34 -17.14
C MET A 119 -2.01 -8.18 -17.13
N ARG A 120 -2.91 -7.94 -16.16
CA ARG A 120 -4.17 -8.67 -16.03
C ARG A 120 -5.20 -8.23 -17.07
N ASP A 121 -5.35 -6.93 -17.28
CA ASP A 121 -6.44 -6.37 -18.08
C ASP A 121 -6.07 -6.23 -19.57
N PHE A 122 -4.76 -6.18 -19.89
CA PHE A 122 -4.21 -6.11 -21.26
C PHE A 122 -3.07 -7.12 -21.48
N PRO A 123 -3.34 -8.43 -21.35
CA PRO A 123 -2.28 -9.43 -21.46
C PRO A 123 -1.80 -9.56 -22.92
N LEU A 124 -0.52 -9.26 -23.17
CA LEU A 124 0.10 -9.45 -24.48
C LEU A 124 0.76 -10.84 -24.62
N LEU A 125 1.63 -11.21 -23.66
CA LEU A 125 2.45 -12.42 -23.72
C LEU A 125 2.29 -13.34 -22.49
N GLU A 126 1.54 -12.91 -21.47
CA GLU A 126 1.52 -13.51 -20.12
C GLU A 126 0.08 -13.69 -19.60
N THR A 127 -0.82 -14.17 -20.46
CA THR A 127 -2.25 -14.38 -20.14
C THR A 127 -2.43 -15.24 -18.89
N ASP A 128 -1.70 -16.35 -18.81
CA ASP A 128 -1.79 -17.32 -17.71
C ASP A 128 -1.40 -16.72 -16.36
N PHE A 129 -0.52 -15.72 -16.36
CA PHE A 129 -0.14 -15.01 -15.14
C PHE A 129 -1.20 -14.00 -14.73
N GLY A 130 -1.68 -13.20 -15.69
CA GLY A 130 -2.72 -12.18 -15.44
C GLY A 130 -4.00 -12.79 -14.86
N GLU A 131 -4.43 -13.93 -15.39
CA GLU A 131 -5.64 -14.65 -14.94
C GLU A 131 -5.56 -15.13 -13.48
N ARG A 132 -4.35 -15.38 -12.96
CA ARG A 132 -4.15 -15.77 -11.56
C ARG A 132 -4.43 -14.62 -10.59
N ILE A 133 -4.40 -13.37 -11.03
CA ILE A 133 -4.55 -12.18 -10.19
C ILE A 133 -6.03 -11.88 -9.96
N LYS A 134 -6.57 -12.41 -8.84
CA LYS A 134 -7.98 -12.26 -8.48
C LYS A 134 -8.29 -10.86 -7.94
N TYR A 135 -7.43 -10.33 -7.08
CA TYR A 135 -7.57 -8.99 -6.48
C TYR A 135 -6.24 -8.26 -6.43
N ILE A 136 -6.28 -6.95 -6.70
CA ILE A 136 -5.17 -6.03 -6.47
C ILE A 136 -5.59 -5.03 -5.40
N ILE A 137 -4.87 -5.02 -4.27
CA ILE A 137 -5.05 -4.06 -3.18
C ILE A 137 -3.84 -3.12 -3.19
N SER A 138 -4.07 -1.86 -3.55
CA SER A 138 -3.01 -0.84 -3.52
C SER A 138 -3.04 -0.06 -2.20
N LEU A 139 -1.89 0.10 -1.56
CA LEU A 139 -1.74 1.00 -0.44
C LEU A 139 -1.53 2.44 -0.95
N PHE A 140 -2.05 3.42 -0.23
CA PHE A 140 -1.74 4.83 -0.48
C PHE A 140 -0.24 5.07 -0.35
N CYS A 141 0.35 5.83 -1.27
CA CYS A 141 1.81 5.99 -1.31
C CYS A 141 2.24 7.40 -1.76
N MET A 142 3.03 8.09 -0.94
CA MET A 142 3.70 9.33 -1.34
C MET A 142 5.06 9.12 -2.01
N GLY A 143 5.67 7.94 -1.83
CA GLY A 143 6.99 7.61 -2.38
C GLY A 143 7.76 6.72 -1.42
N THR A 144 8.87 6.17 -1.91
CA THR A 144 9.87 5.47 -1.09
C THR A 144 11.26 6.01 -1.39
N PHE A 145 12.22 5.71 -0.51
CA PHE A 145 13.56 6.28 -0.56
C PHE A 145 14.49 5.54 -1.50
N ALA A 146 15.44 6.27 -2.08
CA ALA A 146 16.68 5.70 -2.59
C ALA A 146 17.52 5.28 -1.38
N PHE A 147 17.33 4.04 -0.91
CA PHE A 147 17.80 3.64 0.42
C PHE A 147 19.29 3.80 0.62
N GLU A 148 20.13 3.59 -0.38
CA GLU A 148 21.57 3.82 -0.25
C GLU A 148 21.88 5.29 0.09
N ALA A 149 21.25 6.22 -0.63
CA ALA A 149 21.41 7.65 -0.39
C ALA A 149 20.82 8.06 0.97
N PHE A 150 19.62 7.56 1.30
CA PHE A 150 18.96 7.88 2.56
C PHE A 150 19.69 7.31 3.78
N LEU A 151 20.18 6.07 3.69
CA LEU A 151 21.01 5.45 4.73
C LEU A 151 22.36 6.17 4.88
N ASN A 152 22.95 6.61 3.78
CA ASN A 152 24.17 7.41 3.84
C ASN A 152 23.92 8.73 4.57
N TYR A 153 22.83 9.43 4.25
CA TYR A 153 22.40 10.62 4.95
C TYR A 153 22.20 10.39 6.46
N LEU A 154 21.44 9.35 6.83
CA LEU A 154 21.22 8.99 8.23
C LEU A 154 22.53 8.69 8.96
N ARG A 155 23.45 7.98 8.31
CA ARG A 155 24.76 7.64 8.86
C ARG A 155 25.65 8.87 9.02
N MET A 156 25.71 9.75 8.03
CA MET A 156 26.61 10.91 8.06
C MET A 156 26.13 12.00 9.00
N LYS A 157 24.82 12.28 9.04
CA LYS A 157 24.27 13.36 9.86
C LYS A 157 23.95 12.94 11.29
N TYR A 158 23.54 11.68 11.49
CA TYR A 158 23.05 11.20 12.80
C TYR A 158 23.79 9.97 13.32
N GLY A 159 24.74 9.41 12.58
CA GLY A 159 25.46 8.20 12.99
C GLY A 159 24.60 6.92 12.98
N ILE A 160 23.41 6.95 12.39
CA ILE A 160 22.45 5.82 12.41
C ILE A 160 22.81 4.83 11.30
N LYS A 161 23.01 3.57 11.67
CA LYS A 161 23.23 2.47 10.73
C LYS A 161 21.94 1.70 10.43
N ALA A 162 21.86 1.08 9.26
CA ALA A 162 20.67 0.37 8.80
C ALA A 162 20.19 -0.71 9.78
N GLU A 163 21.12 -1.40 10.44
CA GLU A 163 20.83 -2.51 11.35
C GLU A 163 20.19 -2.06 12.65
N GLN A 164 20.31 -0.78 12.99
CA GLN A 164 19.76 -0.21 14.23
C GLN A 164 18.29 0.20 14.06
N ILE A 165 17.82 0.35 12.82
CA ILE A 165 16.48 0.83 12.51
C ILE A 165 15.47 -0.30 12.73
N LYS A 166 14.60 -0.13 13.72
CA LYS A 166 13.55 -1.07 14.11
C LYS A 166 12.24 -0.80 13.38
N ASP A 167 11.83 0.47 13.26
CA ASP A 167 10.61 0.87 12.56
C ASP A 167 10.75 2.24 11.88
N ILE A 168 9.86 2.52 10.94
CA ILE A 168 9.76 3.82 10.27
C ILE A 168 8.29 4.20 10.17
N VAL A 169 7.93 5.32 10.80
CA VAL A 169 6.54 5.75 10.95
C VAL A 169 6.35 7.11 10.31
N LEU A 170 5.41 7.19 9.37
CA LEU A 170 4.97 8.47 8.82
C LEU A 170 3.94 9.09 9.76
N LYS A 171 4.21 10.28 10.28
CA LYS A 171 3.29 11.07 11.10
C LYS A 171 3.18 12.49 10.57
N LYS A 172 2.04 12.83 9.97
CA LYS A 172 1.72 14.18 9.49
C LYS A 172 2.85 14.80 8.65
N ASP A 173 3.68 15.65 9.27
CA ASP A 173 4.77 16.40 8.64
C ASP A 173 6.17 15.80 8.93
N PHE A 174 6.23 14.67 9.62
CA PHE A 174 7.45 14.00 10.04
C PHE A 174 7.52 12.54 9.61
N LEU A 175 8.73 12.10 9.32
CA LEU A 175 9.13 10.71 9.22
C LEU A 175 9.92 10.34 10.48
N GLU A 176 9.35 9.50 11.33
CA GLU A 176 9.99 8.99 12.53
C GLU A 176 10.81 7.73 12.20
N ILE A 177 12.11 7.79 12.43
CA ILE A 177 13.02 6.64 12.39
C ILE A 177 13.16 6.12 13.82
N VAL A 178 12.64 4.93 14.10
CA VAL A 178 12.76 4.26 15.41
C VAL A 178 14.02 3.40 15.39
N TYR A 179 14.98 3.70 16.26
CA TYR A 179 16.28 3.01 16.32
C TYR A 179 16.80 2.95 17.76
N ASN A 180 17.44 1.84 18.16
CA ASN A 180 18.00 1.65 19.52
C ASN A 180 17.10 2.16 20.67
N ASP A 181 15.79 1.95 20.58
CA ASP A 181 14.79 2.37 21.58
C ASP A 181 14.61 3.89 21.75
N THR A 182 15.10 4.67 20.79
CA THR A 182 14.78 6.09 20.62
C THR A 182 14.19 6.37 19.23
N THR A 183 13.76 7.60 19.00
CA THR A 183 13.12 8.04 17.76
C THR A 183 13.75 9.33 17.27
N LEU A 184 14.15 9.35 16.00
CA LEU A 184 14.52 10.56 15.27
C LEU A 184 13.34 10.99 14.39
N ALA A 185 12.80 12.18 14.63
CA ALA A 185 11.76 12.77 13.78
C ALA A 185 12.41 13.68 12.72
N LEU A 186 12.23 13.34 11.44
CA LEU A 186 12.73 14.11 10.31
C LEU A 186 11.57 14.82 9.60
N PRO A 187 11.66 16.13 9.31
CA PRO A 187 10.66 16.81 8.49
C PRO A 187 10.53 16.16 7.10
N ILE A 188 9.30 16.03 6.60
CA ILE A 188 9.02 15.39 5.30
C ILE A 188 9.74 16.10 4.14
N GLU A 189 9.82 17.43 4.18
CA GLU A 189 10.48 18.24 3.17
C GLU A 189 11.97 17.89 3.02
N GLU A 190 12.64 17.56 4.14
CA GLU A 190 14.04 17.16 4.12
C GLU A 190 14.24 15.77 3.47
N VAL A 191 13.33 14.83 3.76
CA VAL A 191 13.44 13.46 3.26
C VAL A 191 13.01 13.32 1.80
N TYR A 192 12.26 14.28 1.25
CA TYR A 192 11.85 14.28 -0.17
C TYR A 192 13.02 14.25 -1.15
N SER A 193 14.14 14.89 -0.82
CA SER A 193 15.36 14.87 -1.63
C SER A 193 15.99 13.47 -1.75
N TYR A 194 15.60 12.54 -0.88
CA TYR A 194 16.09 11.17 -0.87
C TYR A 194 15.07 10.16 -1.44
N LEU A 195 13.95 10.62 -1.99
CA LEU A 195 13.03 9.74 -2.70
C LEU A 195 13.69 9.16 -3.95
N GLN A 196 13.26 7.97 -4.35
CA GLN A 196 13.67 7.43 -5.64
C GLN A 196 13.21 8.32 -6.79
N THR A 197 14.02 8.42 -7.84
CA THR A 197 13.73 9.24 -9.03
C THR A 197 12.35 8.91 -9.61
N GLY A 198 11.98 7.62 -9.72
CA GLY A 198 10.66 7.22 -10.19
C GLY A 198 9.51 7.68 -9.27
N CYS A 199 9.74 7.80 -7.97
CA CYS A 199 8.75 8.34 -7.03
C CYS A 199 8.60 9.87 -7.15
N LEU A 200 9.66 10.58 -7.52
CA LEU A 200 9.62 12.03 -7.70
C LEU A 200 8.68 12.44 -8.83
N VAL A 201 8.56 11.61 -9.88
CA VAL A 201 7.67 11.85 -11.04
C VAL A 201 6.37 11.03 -11.02
N CYS A 202 6.17 10.20 -10.00
CA CYS A 202 4.96 9.38 -9.88
C CYS A 202 3.73 10.25 -9.55
N THR A 203 2.68 10.16 -10.36
CA THR A 203 1.45 10.95 -10.21
C THR A 203 0.34 10.22 -9.45
N ASP A 204 0.42 8.89 -9.29
CA ASP A 204 -0.65 8.10 -8.67
C ASP A 204 -0.45 7.94 -7.15
N TYR A 205 -1.35 8.54 -6.35
CA TYR A 205 -1.33 8.39 -4.89
C TYR A 205 -2.04 7.13 -4.39
N THR A 206 -3.20 6.80 -4.96
CA THR A 206 -4.12 5.83 -4.37
C THR A 206 -4.03 4.45 -5.02
N GLY A 207 -3.40 4.34 -6.19
CA GLY A 207 -3.38 3.12 -7.00
C GLY A 207 -4.68 2.98 -7.77
N THR A 208 -4.83 3.81 -8.79
CA THR A 208 -6.03 3.89 -9.64
C THR A 208 -6.33 2.62 -10.42
N TRP A 209 -5.32 1.76 -10.60
CA TRP A 209 -5.38 0.46 -11.29
C TRP A 209 -5.68 -0.73 -10.38
N SER A 210 -5.92 -0.51 -9.09
CA SER A 210 -6.26 -1.59 -8.16
C SER A 210 -7.76 -1.94 -8.20
N ASP A 211 -8.13 -3.01 -7.51
CA ASP A 211 -9.52 -3.30 -7.17
C ASP A 211 -9.95 -2.52 -5.93
N ILE A 212 -9.05 -2.46 -4.94
CA ILE A 212 -9.22 -1.76 -3.67
C ILE A 212 -8.02 -0.86 -3.45
N SER A 213 -8.24 0.39 -3.09
CA SER A 213 -7.18 1.24 -2.54
C SER A 213 -7.35 1.38 -1.04
N ALA A 214 -6.25 1.30 -0.29
CA ALA A 214 -6.29 1.34 1.16
C ALA A 214 -5.26 2.31 1.74
N GLY A 215 -5.65 3.08 2.73
CA GLY A 215 -4.73 3.94 3.47
C GLY A 215 -5.36 4.50 4.73
N PHE A 216 -4.82 5.59 5.24
CA PHE A 216 -5.37 6.28 6.39
C PHE A 216 -5.44 7.78 6.11
N VAL A 217 -6.28 8.46 6.86
CA VAL A 217 -6.38 9.93 6.90
C VAL A 217 -6.21 10.38 8.34
N GLU A 218 -5.77 11.62 8.52
CA GLU A 218 -5.42 12.13 9.84
C GLU A 218 -6.65 12.45 10.70
N SER A 219 -7.77 12.80 10.05
CA SER A 219 -9.05 13.08 10.72
C SER A 219 -9.71 11.85 11.36
N GLU A 220 -9.36 10.63 10.92
CA GLU A 220 -10.00 9.38 11.35
C GLU A 220 -8.96 8.35 11.83
N PRO A 221 -8.21 8.63 12.91
CA PRO A 221 -7.19 7.72 13.43
C PRO A 221 -7.80 6.38 13.86
N GLY A 222 -7.08 5.28 13.60
CA GLY A 222 -7.56 3.93 13.90
C GLY A 222 -8.59 3.37 12.90
N TRP A 223 -8.88 4.11 11.84
CA TRP A 223 -9.65 3.64 10.69
C TRP A 223 -8.74 3.51 9.46
N THR A 224 -9.12 2.61 8.56
CA THR A 224 -8.50 2.46 7.24
C THR A 224 -9.49 2.98 6.21
N VAL A 225 -9.09 3.93 5.39
CA VAL A 225 -9.89 4.31 4.21
C VAL A 225 -9.77 3.18 3.20
N LEU A 226 -10.89 2.60 2.78
CA LEU A 226 -10.99 1.68 1.66
C LEU A 226 -11.76 2.34 0.52
N ILE A 227 -11.18 2.38 -0.67
CA ILE A 227 -11.83 2.82 -1.90
C ILE A 227 -12.06 1.57 -2.74
N ALA A 228 -13.32 1.15 -2.88
CA ALA A 228 -13.71 0.12 -3.83
C ALA A 228 -13.75 0.73 -5.23
N ARG A 229 -13.13 0.08 -6.22
CA ARG A 229 -13.02 0.62 -7.59
C ARG A 229 -13.94 -0.07 -8.59
N ASN A 230 -14.49 -1.21 -8.23
CA ASN A 230 -15.35 -2.02 -9.08
C ASN A 230 -16.30 -2.91 -8.25
N PRO A 231 -17.30 -3.55 -8.90
CA PRO A 231 -18.31 -4.34 -8.19
C PRO A 231 -17.75 -5.51 -7.36
N ARG A 232 -16.71 -6.22 -7.84
CA ARG A 232 -16.13 -7.34 -7.07
C ARG A 232 -15.41 -6.87 -5.80
N ALA A 233 -14.80 -5.69 -5.84
CA ALA A 233 -14.18 -5.07 -4.67
C ALA A 233 -15.21 -4.68 -3.63
N GLU A 234 -16.31 -4.07 -4.07
CA GLU A 234 -17.46 -3.73 -3.23
C GLU A 234 -18.03 -4.98 -2.55
N GLU A 235 -18.28 -6.03 -3.32
CA GLU A 235 -18.80 -7.30 -2.82
C GLU A 235 -17.88 -7.92 -1.76
N LEU A 236 -16.57 -7.95 -2.01
CA LEU A 236 -15.59 -8.49 -1.05
C LEU A 236 -15.63 -7.72 0.28
N ILE A 237 -15.67 -6.38 0.22
CA ILE A 237 -15.70 -5.52 1.41
C ILE A 237 -17.01 -5.73 2.21
N LYS A 238 -18.16 -5.74 1.52
CA LYS A 238 -19.47 -5.89 2.17
C LYS A 238 -19.66 -7.28 2.77
N ASN A 239 -19.19 -8.33 2.10
CA ASN A 239 -19.26 -9.68 2.64
C ASN A 239 -18.35 -9.84 3.86
N ALA A 240 -17.15 -9.26 3.85
CA ALA A 240 -16.26 -9.26 5.02
C ALA A 240 -16.87 -8.52 6.23
N GLU A 241 -17.62 -7.44 6.02
CA GLU A 241 -18.40 -6.78 7.07
C GLU A 241 -19.51 -7.68 7.62
N LYS A 242 -20.33 -8.23 6.72
CA LYS A 242 -21.48 -9.09 7.05
C LYS A 242 -21.05 -10.34 7.84
N GLU A 243 -19.90 -10.90 7.50
CA GLU A 243 -19.34 -12.08 8.17
C GLU A 243 -18.51 -11.74 9.42
N GLY A 244 -18.43 -10.47 9.80
CA GLY A 244 -17.85 -10.07 11.07
C GLY A 244 -16.33 -9.91 11.10
N TYR A 245 -15.66 -9.80 9.95
CA TYR A 245 -14.22 -9.49 9.88
C TYR A 245 -13.97 -7.99 9.97
N LEU A 246 -14.88 -7.19 9.41
CA LEU A 246 -14.79 -5.74 9.36
C LEU A 246 -15.95 -5.05 10.10
N GLU A 247 -15.63 -3.88 10.64
CA GLU A 247 -16.58 -2.81 10.96
C GLU A 247 -16.44 -1.74 9.87
N LEU A 248 -17.53 -1.33 9.23
CA LEU A 248 -17.53 -0.27 8.22
C LEU A 248 -18.37 0.93 8.64
N LYS A 249 -17.98 2.11 8.13
CA LYS A 249 -18.75 3.35 8.12
C LYS A 249 -18.63 4.00 6.75
N ASP A 250 -19.58 4.88 6.42
CA ASP A 250 -19.41 5.76 5.27
C ASP A 250 -18.12 6.56 5.43
N GLY A 251 -17.30 6.60 4.37
CA GLY A 251 -16.06 7.37 4.32
C GLY A 251 -16.12 8.51 3.32
N SER A 252 -17.30 8.89 2.84
CA SER A 252 -17.42 9.89 1.78
C SER A 252 -16.89 11.26 2.21
N HIS A 253 -16.98 11.61 3.50
CA HIS A 253 -16.48 12.89 4.03
C HIS A 253 -14.95 13.02 3.99
N VAL A 254 -14.19 11.92 4.03
CA VAL A 254 -12.71 11.97 4.04
C VAL A 254 -12.11 12.12 2.65
N ILE A 255 -12.92 12.07 1.59
CA ILE A 255 -12.43 12.09 0.21
C ILE A 255 -11.66 13.37 -0.12
N GLY A 256 -12.02 14.49 0.51
CA GLY A 256 -11.33 15.77 0.35
C GLY A 256 -9.86 15.71 0.79
N GLU A 257 -9.56 15.00 1.90
CA GLU A 257 -8.19 14.81 2.37
C GLU A 257 -7.39 13.90 1.44
N VAL A 258 -8.01 12.83 0.94
CA VAL A 258 -7.38 11.92 -0.03
C VAL A 258 -7.07 12.67 -1.33
N LEU A 259 -8.01 13.47 -1.83
CA LEU A 259 -7.83 14.33 -3.00
C LEU A 259 -6.72 15.36 -2.80
N LYS A 260 -6.65 15.98 -1.62
CA LYS A 260 -5.57 16.93 -1.30
C LYS A 260 -4.20 16.26 -1.42
N LYS A 261 -3.99 15.10 -0.79
CA LYS A 261 -2.72 14.36 -0.89
C LYS A 261 -2.42 13.90 -2.31
N ALA A 262 -3.44 13.51 -3.08
CA ALA A 262 -3.27 13.18 -4.51
C ALA A 262 -2.82 14.40 -5.34
N ARG A 263 -3.40 15.58 -5.10
CA ARG A 263 -2.99 16.85 -5.73
C ARG A 263 -1.56 17.22 -5.36
N ASP A 264 -1.20 17.12 -4.09
CA ASP A 264 0.16 17.42 -3.61
C ASP A 264 1.20 16.53 -4.31
N LYS A 265 0.90 15.23 -4.48
CA LYS A 265 1.77 14.30 -5.21
C LYS A 265 1.89 14.66 -6.68
N LEU A 266 0.77 14.96 -7.34
CA LEU A 266 0.77 15.37 -8.75
C LEU A 266 1.56 16.66 -8.96
N ALA A 267 1.37 17.67 -8.10
CA ALA A 267 2.09 18.94 -8.18
C ALA A 267 3.60 18.73 -8.06
N ARG A 268 4.04 17.93 -7.07
CA ARG A 268 5.45 17.52 -6.95
C ARG A 268 5.95 16.83 -8.21
N ALA A 269 5.18 15.89 -8.76
CA ALA A 269 5.55 15.15 -9.96
C ALA A 269 5.72 16.05 -11.18
N GLN A 270 4.79 16.98 -11.41
CA GLN A 270 4.86 17.94 -12.51
C GLN A 270 6.07 18.87 -12.37
N GLN A 271 6.33 19.39 -11.17
CA GLN A 271 7.52 20.21 -10.91
C GLN A 271 8.80 19.45 -11.24
N ASN A 272 8.92 18.20 -10.82
CA ASN A 272 10.13 17.39 -11.08
C ASN A 272 10.27 17.01 -12.56
N MET A 273 9.16 16.71 -13.25
CA MET A 273 9.20 16.40 -14.69
C MET A 273 9.73 17.57 -15.54
N MET A 274 9.45 18.82 -15.15
CA MET A 274 9.96 20.00 -15.86
C MET A 274 11.49 20.11 -15.83
N TYR A 275 12.16 19.53 -14.83
CA TYR A 275 13.63 19.51 -14.73
C TYR A 275 14.28 18.33 -15.44
N LEU A 276 13.48 17.38 -15.95
CA LEU A 276 13.96 16.18 -16.66
C LEU A 276 13.84 16.32 -18.20
N LEU A 277 13.18 17.37 -18.67
CA LEU A 277 13.02 17.74 -20.08
C LEU A 277 14.02 18.84 -20.46
#